data_AF-A0AAV9F3Z6-F1
#
_entry.id   AF-A0AAV9F3Z6-F1
#
_cell.length_a   1.000
_cell.length_b   1.000
_cell.length_c   1.000
_cell.angle_alpha   90.00
_cell.angle_beta   90.00
_cell.angle_gamma   90.00
#
_symmetry.space_group_name_H-M   'P 1'
#
loop_
_entity.id
_entity.type
_entity.pdbx_description
1 polymer ?
#
loop_
_entity_poly.entity_id
_entity_poly.type
_entity_poly.pdbx_seq_one_letter_code
_entity_poly.pdbx_strand_id
1 'polypeptide(L)'
;MSTVASYDLTNGYHQHHPPLYQGGKKKKKPEKTPAEIALLVESLMAELEVTTEEDAELNQEGKPAINKLKKLPMLTDVLSKKQLHHEFLDHGVLTLLKNWLEPLPDGSLPNINIREAILKILTDYDRREQLKKSGLGKVVVFLSRSDEETTSNRKLAKELVDKWSRPIFNKSTRFEDMRTYDDERTPFRRSSLKKGSKSGQLASRRHASRPETLAMDFAVRPQSKIDPEEVRARRVVHDQRRLKENVVKWWKKFSRMRRIISKQILISVQLA
;
A
#
# COMPACT_ATOMS: atom_id res chain seq x y z
N MET A 1 -70.73 38.29 -64.62
CA MET A 1 -69.66 38.45 -65.62
C MET A 1 -68.86 39.70 -65.29
N SER A 2 -67.65 39.55 -64.76
CA SER A 2 -66.58 40.55 -64.80
C SER A 2 -65.27 39.85 -64.45
N THR A 3 -64.41 39.78 -65.47
CA THR A 3 -63.01 39.36 -65.45
C THR A 3 -62.16 40.60 -65.31
N VAL A 4 -61.12 40.61 -64.46
CA VAL A 4 -59.78 41.26 -64.63
C VAL A 4 -58.92 40.73 -63.46
N ALA A 5 -58.01 39.79 -63.69
CA ALA A 5 -56.57 39.92 -64.02
C ALA A 5 -55.62 39.95 -62.80
N SER A 6 -54.83 38.88 -62.72
CA SER A 6 -53.39 38.78 -62.47
C SER A 6 -52.72 39.79 -61.54
N TYR A 7 -52.10 39.29 -60.46
CA TYR A 7 -50.70 39.56 -60.13
C TYR A 7 -50.10 38.35 -59.40
N ASP A 8 -49.06 37.79 -60.01
CA ASP A 8 -48.27 36.67 -59.52
C ASP A 8 -46.92 37.25 -59.06
N LEU A 9 -46.74 37.41 -57.74
CA LEU A 9 -45.51 37.88 -57.11
C LEU A 9 -45.46 37.34 -55.67
N THR A 10 -44.64 36.33 -55.41
CA THR A 10 -43.49 36.44 -54.47
C THR A 10 -42.74 35.11 -54.34
N ASN A 11 -41.54 35.13 -54.90
CA ASN A 11 -40.42 34.23 -54.65
C ASN A 11 -39.94 34.26 -53.18
N GLY A 12 -39.37 33.14 -52.73
CA GLY A 12 -38.44 33.04 -51.59
C GLY A 12 -39.13 32.93 -50.22
N TYR A 13 -38.86 31.97 -49.34
CA TYR A 13 -37.58 31.38 -48.98
C TYR A 13 -37.81 29.96 -48.44
N HIS A 14 -37.30 28.95 -49.13
CA HIS A 14 -37.10 27.62 -48.54
C HIS A 14 -35.85 27.69 -47.66
N GLN A 15 -36.02 27.86 -46.35
CA GLN A 15 -34.92 27.76 -45.38
C GLN A 15 -34.49 26.29 -45.27
N HIS A 16 -33.55 25.87 -46.10
CA HIS A 16 -32.76 24.66 -45.84
C HIS A 16 -31.79 24.96 -44.69
N HIS A 17 -32.18 24.60 -43.47
CA HIS A 17 -31.27 24.51 -42.33
C HIS A 17 -30.32 23.32 -42.58
N PRO A 18 -28.99 23.51 -42.62
CA PRO A 18 -28.07 22.38 -42.72
C PRO A 18 -28.05 21.61 -41.39
N PRO A 19 -28.01 20.27 -41.40
CA PRO A 19 -27.87 19.50 -40.16
C PRO A 19 -26.46 19.68 -39.59
N LEU A 20 -26.33 20.55 -38.58
CA LEU A 20 -25.11 20.72 -37.79
C LEU A 20 -25.05 19.69 -36.66
N TYR A 21 -24.82 18.41 -36.99
CA TYR A 21 -24.24 17.44 -36.05
C TYR A 21 -23.50 16.36 -36.84
N GLN A 22 -22.30 16.69 -37.32
CA GLN A 22 -21.31 15.65 -37.59
C GLN A 22 -20.80 15.15 -36.24
N GLY A 23 -21.40 14.07 -35.75
CA GLY A 23 -20.85 13.29 -34.65
C GLY A 23 -19.43 12.86 -35.02
N GLY A 24 -18.44 13.63 -34.55
CA GLY A 24 -17.04 13.28 -34.68
C GLY A 24 -16.85 11.92 -34.03
N LYS A 25 -16.67 10.89 -34.87
CA LYS A 25 -16.18 9.59 -34.42
C LYS A 25 -14.86 9.85 -33.71
N LYS A 26 -14.88 9.91 -32.37
CA LYS A 26 -13.68 9.98 -31.55
C LYS A 26 -12.79 8.85 -32.02
N LYS A 27 -11.71 9.17 -32.75
CA LYS A 27 -10.71 8.20 -33.17
C LYS A 27 -10.30 7.43 -31.92
N LYS A 28 -10.62 6.14 -31.90
CA LYS A 28 -10.23 5.22 -30.81
C LYS A 28 -8.71 5.28 -30.79
N LYS A 29 -8.13 5.87 -29.73
CA LYS A 29 -6.67 5.88 -29.56
C LYS A 29 -6.20 4.42 -29.61
N PRO A 30 -5.09 4.11 -30.29
CA PRO A 30 -4.57 2.75 -30.29
C PRO A 30 -4.38 2.30 -28.84
N GLU A 31 -4.87 1.10 -28.52
CA GLU A 31 -4.61 0.49 -27.22
C GLU A 31 -3.10 0.32 -27.07
N LYS A 32 -2.56 0.85 -25.98
CA LYS A 32 -1.12 0.76 -25.69
C LYS A 32 -0.74 -0.70 -25.52
N THR A 33 0.41 -1.07 -26.07
CA THR A 33 0.94 -2.43 -25.87
C THR A 33 1.30 -2.65 -24.39
N PRO A 34 1.31 -3.89 -23.88
CA PRO A 34 1.75 -4.17 -22.51
C PRO A 34 3.16 -3.63 -22.21
N ALA A 35 4.07 -3.69 -23.18
CA ALA A 35 5.42 -3.13 -23.05
C ALA A 35 5.42 -1.60 -22.93
N GLU A 36 4.58 -0.90 -23.70
CA GLU A 36 4.41 0.55 -23.56
C GLU A 36 3.80 0.95 -22.21
N ILE A 37 2.89 0.13 -21.68
CA ILE A 37 2.30 0.35 -20.35
C ILE A 37 3.37 0.19 -19.27
N ALA A 38 4.18 -0.86 -19.33
CA ALA A 38 5.27 -1.09 -18.39
C ALA A 38 6.28 0.07 -18.38
N LEU A 39 6.73 0.51 -19.57
CA LEU A 39 7.64 1.66 -19.69
C LEU A 39 7.03 2.96 -19.17
N LEU A 40 5.72 3.17 -19.40
CA LEU A 40 5.02 4.32 -18.86
C LEU A 40 4.98 4.29 -17.33
N VAL A 41 4.63 3.15 -16.74
CA VAL A 41 4.57 2.99 -15.28
C VAL A 41 5.95 3.14 -14.66
N GLU A 42 6.98 2.54 -15.25
CA GLU A 42 8.36 2.68 -14.80
C GLU A 42 8.80 4.16 -14.80
N SER A 43 8.52 4.88 -15.89
CA SER A 43 8.83 6.31 -15.99
C SER A 43 8.10 7.14 -14.91
N LEU A 44 6.82 6.86 -14.67
CA LEU A 44 6.03 7.58 -13.67
C LEU A 44 6.51 7.27 -12.25
N MET A 45 6.83 6.01 -11.96
CA MET A 45 7.39 5.60 -10.68
C MET A 45 8.71 6.31 -10.40
N ALA A 46 9.61 6.36 -11.37
CA ALA A 46 10.90 7.05 -11.25
C ALA A 46 10.71 8.56 -10.99
N GLU A 47 9.78 9.22 -11.69
CA GLU A 47 9.49 10.64 -11.50
C GLU A 47 8.95 10.93 -10.08
N LEU A 48 8.06 10.07 -9.57
CA LEU A 48 7.48 10.21 -8.24
C LEU A 48 8.47 9.89 -7.12
N GLU A 49 9.41 8.97 -7.33
CA GLU A 49 10.52 8.70 -6.40
C GLU A 49 11.42 9.94 -6.27
N VAL A 50 11.87 10.50 -7.40
CA VAL A 50 12.69 11.72 -7.43
C VAL A 50 11.98 12.87 -6.72
N THR A 51 10.68 13.05 -6.99
CA THR A 51 9.85 14.07 -6.32
C THR A 51 9.87 13.90 -4.79
N THR A 52 9.92 12.67 -4.30
CA THR A 52 9.91 12.37 -2.85
C THR A 52 11.22 12.77 -2.21
N GLU A 53 12.34 12.47 -2.86
CA GLU A 53 13.68 12.80 -2.37
C GLU A 53 13.97 14.29 -2.45
N GLU A 54 13.61 14.95 -3.55
CA GLU A 54 13.79 16.40 -3.69
C GLU A 54 13.07 17.15 -2.56
N ASP A 55 11.84 16.75 -2.23
CA ASP A 55 11.13 17.35 -1.10
C ASP A 55 11.81 17.04 0.26
N ALA A 56 12.42 15.87 0.41
CA ALA A 56 13.15 15.52 1.64
C ALA A 56 14.45 16.35 1.77
N GLU A 57 15.17 16.57 0.68
CA GLU A 57 16.34 17.44 0.62
C GLU A 57 15.96 18.90 0.92
N LEU A 58 14.89 19.42 0.28
CA LEU A 58 14.39 20.75 0.55
C LEU A 58 14.00 20.91 2.03
N ASN A 59 13.34 19.92 2.63
CA ASN A 59 13.02 19.94 4.05
C ASN A 59 14.27 19.96 4.94
N GLN A 60 15.29 19.15 4.64
CA GLN A 60 16.57 19.17 5.37
C GLN A 60 17.30 20.52 5.27
N GLU A 61 17.18 21.19 4.13
CA GLU A 61 17.72 22.53 3.90
C GLU A 61 16.84 23.65 4.51
N GLY A 62 15.72 23.32 5.14
CA GLY A 62 14.76 24.29 5.67
C GLY A 62 14.01 25.08 4.60
N LYS A 63 13.98 24.58 3.35
CA LYS A 63 13.29 25.19 2.22
C LYS A 63 11.88 24.61 2.05
N PRO A 64 10.92 25.38 1.48
CA PRO A 64 9.59 24.87 1.20
C PRO A 64 9.60 23.70 0.20
N ALA A 65 9.12 22.54 0.65
CA ALA A 65 8.99 21.31 -0.12
C ALA A 65 7.55 21.17 -0.65
N ILE A 66 7.32 21.52 -1.92
CA ILE A 66 5.99 21.58 -2.54
C ILE A 66 5.82 20.63 -3.73
N ASN A 67 6.84 19.84 -4.06
CA ASN A 67 6.85 19.04 -5.28
C ASN A 67 5.86 17.86 -5.19
N LYS A 68 5.78 17.18 -4.03
CA LYS A 68 4.76 16.14 -3.81
C LYS A 68 3.34 16.69 -3.96
N LEU A 69 3.08 17.90 -3.45
CA LEU A 69 1.77 18.56 -3.59
C LEU A 69 1.42 18.82 -5.06
N LYS A 70 2.38 19.30 -5.85
CA LYS A 70 2.18 19.54 -7.29
C LYS A 70 1.92 18.25 -8.08
N LYS A 71 2.55 17.15 -7.69
CA LYS A 71 2.40 15.84 -8.35
C LYS A 71 1.23 15.01 -7.83
N LEU A 72 0.63 15.40 -6.71
CA LEU A 72 -0.48 14.67 -6.09
C LEU A 72 -1.67 14.44 -7.04
N PRO A 73 -2.15 15.43 -7.83
CA PRO A 73 -3.25 15.20 -8.77
C PRO A 73 -2.93 14.14 -9.82
N MET A 74 -1.69 14.15 -10.34
CA MET A 74 -1.21 13.15 -11.30
C MET A 74 -1.16 11.76 -10.66
N LEU A 75 -0.62 11.65 -9.44
CA LEU A 75 -0.59 10.40 -8.68
C LEU A 75 -2.01 9.84 -8.50
N THR A 76 -2.95 10.67 -8.07
CA THR A 76 -4.35 10.25 -7.85
C THR A 76 -5.03 9.81 -9.14
N ASP A 77 -4.86 10.54 -10.25
CA ASP A 77 -5.46 10.18 -11.54
C ASP A 77 -4.94 8.82 -12.02
N VAL A 78 -3.63 8.63 -11.98
CA VAL A 78 -3.02 7.42 -12.51
C VAL A 78 -3.33 6.21 -11.62
N LEU A 79 -3.29 6.35 -10.29
CA LEU A 79 -3.63 5.27 -9.36
C LEU A 79 -5.12 5.01 -9.23
N SER A 80 -6.00 5.86 -9.75
CA SER A 80 -7.43 5.55 -9.87
C SER A 80 -7.74 4.51 -10.95
N LYS A 81 -6.82 4.30 -11.91
CA LYS A 81 -6.99 3.42 -13.06
C LYS A 81 -6.71 1.96 -12.68
N LYS A 82 -7.76 1.21 -12.33
CA LYS A 82 -7.68 -0.19 -11.87
C LYS A 82 -6.90 -1.12 -12.82
N GLN A 83 -6.97 -0.88 -14.12
CA GLN A 83 -6.24 -1.66 -15.13
C GLN A 83 -4.72 -1.50 -15.03
N LEU A 84 -4.21 -0.43 -14.41
CA LEU A 84 -2.79 -0.20 -14.21
C LEU A 84 -2.28 -0.69 -12.85
N HIS A 85 -3.18 -1.06 -11.93
CA HIS A 85 -2.80 -1.39 -10.55
C HIS A 85 -1.79 -2.54 -10.46
N HIS A 86 -1.94 -3.58 -11.29
CA HIS A 86 -1.01 -4.70 -11.30
C HIS A 86 0.40 -4.25 -11.68
N GLU A 87 0.52 -3.43 -12.72
CA GLU A 87 1.80 -2.89 -13.17
C GLU A 87 2.43 -2.01 -12.06
N PHE A 88 1.67 -1.08 -11.48
CA PHE A 88 2.15 -0.25 -10.37
C PHE A 88 2.63 -1.06 -9.16
N LEU A 89 1.92 -2.15 -8.85
CA LEU A 89 2.27 -3.07 -7.79
C LEU A 89 3.58 -3.80 -8.06
N ASP A 90 3.81 -4.24 -9.30
CA ASP A 90 5.04 -4.91 -9.72
C ASP A 90 6.25 -3.97 -9.66
N HIS A 91 6.05 -2.69 -9.96
CA HIS A 91 7.06 -1.63 -9.82
C HIS A 91 7.19 -1.07 -8.40
N GLY A 92 6.45 -1.58 -7.42
CA GLY A 92 6.66 -1.25 -6.01
C GLY A 92 5.98 0.05 -5.53
N VAL A 93 4.84 0.43 -6.11
CA VAL A 93 4.06 1.62 -5.71
C VAL A 93 3.79 1.71 -4.20
N LEU A 94 3.61 0.58 -3.51
CA LEU A 94 3.36 0.60 -2.05
C LEU A 94 4.58 1.09 -1.25
N THR A 95 5.79 0.90 -1.76
CA THR A 95 7.02 1.44 -1.17
C THR A 95 7.11 2.94 -1.42
N LEU A 96 6.75 3.40 -2.62
CA LEU A 96 6.65 4.82 -2.93
C LEU A 96 5.62 5.51 -2.02
N LEU A 97 4.40 4.98 -1.91
CA LEU A 97 3.35 5.52 -1.05
C LEU A 97 3.76 5.51 0.42
N LYS A 98 4.53 4.51 0.86
CA LYS A 98 5.14 4.51 2.19
C LYS A 98 6.03 5.74 2.37
N ASN A 99 6.94 5.98 1.44
CA ASN A 99 7.90 7.09 1.53
C ASN A 99 7.19 8.46 1.47
N TRP A 100 6.07 8.57 0.76
CA TRP A 100 5.25 9.80 0.76
C TRP A 100 4.53 10.07 2.09
N LEU A 101 4.29 9.03 2.89
CA LEU A 101 3.62 9.10 4.19
C LEU A 101 4.58 9.11 5.38
N GLU A 102 5.85 8.73 5.20
CA GLU A 102 6.83 8.75 6.28
C GLU A 102 7.03 10.17 6.81
N PRO A 103 7.18 10.34 8.14
CA PRO A 103 7.56 11.63 8.70
C PRO A 103 8.78 12.21 7.99
N LEU A 104 8.77 13.52 7.80
CA LEU A 104 9.86 14.26 7.19
C LEU A 104 11.12 14.20 8.08
N PRO A 105 12.31 14.52 7.54
CA PRO A 105 13.55 14.53 8.31
C PRO A 105 13.52 15.39 9.59
N ASP A 106 12.68 16.44 9.62
CA ASP A 106 12.41 17.27 10.79
C ASP A 106 11.43 16.65 11.81
N GLY A 107 10.89 15.46 11.53
CA GLY A 107 9.92 14.73 12.34
C GLY A 107 8.46 15.07 12.05
N SER A 108 8.18 16.11 11.27
CA SER A 108 6.82 16.55 10.98
C SER A 108 6.10 15.61 10.01
N LEU A 109 4.78 15.54 10.12
CA LEU A 109 3.98 14.78 9.16
C LEU A 109 3.95 15.45 7.77
N PRO A 110 3.95 14.67 6.67
CA PRO A 110 3.72 15.21 5.33
C PRO A 110 2.40 15.97 5.26
N ASN A 111 2.25 16.90 4.31
CA ASN A 111 1.05 17.72 4.20
C ASN A 111 -0.26 16.91 4.27
N ILE A 112 -1.24 17.42 5.02
CA ILE A 112 -2.54 16.77 5.26
C ILE A 112 -3.25 16.28 3.99
N ASN A 113 -3.18 17.03 2.89
CA ASN A 113 -3.81 16.66 1.63
C ASN A 113 -3.14 15.42 1.01
N ILE A 114 -1.82 15.30 1.15
CA ILE A 114 -1.08 14.11 0.71
C ILE A 114 -1.53 12.91 1.54
N ARG A 115 -1.59 13.06 2.87
CA ARG A 115 -1.97 11.97 3.77
C ARG A 115 -3.38 11.48 3.48
N GLU A 116 -4.34 12.40 3.35
CA GLU A 116 -5.73 12.08 3.02
C GLU A 116 -5.86 11.36 1.67
N ALA A 117 -5.24 11.90 0.62
CA ALA A 117 -5.31 11.31 -0.72
C ALA A 117 -4.70 9.91 -0.76
N ILE A 118 -3.54 9.69 -0.12
CA ILE A 118 -2.90 8.38 -0.10
C ILE A 118 -3.70 7.38 0.73
N LEU A 119 -4.20 7.76 1.92
CA LEU A 119 -5.03 6.87 2.72
C LEU A 119 -6.29 6.43 1.95
N LYS A 120 -6.89 7.32 1.16
CA LYS A 120 -7.99 6.99 0.24
C LYS A 120 -7.55 6.04 -0.88
N ILE A 121 -6.42 6.29 -1.54
CA ILE A 121 -5.90 5.35 -2.57
C ILE A 121 -5.70 3.95 -1.98
N LEU A 122 -5.17 3.86 -0.76
CA LEU A 122 -4.87 2.59 -0.10
C LEU A 122 -6.11 1.77 0.25
N THR A 123 -7.33 2.33 0.26
CA THR A 123 -8.54 1.54 0.46
C THR A 123 -8.78 0.54 -0.68
N ASP A 124 -8.32 0.89 -1.88
CA ASP A 124 -8.51 0.12 -3.12
C ASP A 124 -7.42 -0.96 -3.34
N TYR A 125 -6.28 -0.84 -2.65
CA TYR A 125 -5.17 -1.78 -2.77
C TYR A 125 -5.21 -2.84 -1.65
N ASP A 126 -5.62 -4.06 -1.99
CA ASP A 126 -5.66 -5.20 -1.06
C ASP A 126 -4.72 -6.34 -1.49
N ARG A 127 -3.42 -6.19 -1.16
CA ARG A 127 -2.37 -7.18 -1.49
C ARG A 127 -1.43 -7.42 -0.32
N ARG A 128 -1.77 -8.41 0.51
CA ARG A 128 -1.10 -8.79 1.77
C ARG A 128 0.42 -8.94 1.65
N GLU A 129 0.90 -9.67 0.64
CA GLU A 129 2.33 -9.96 0.50
C GLU A 129 3.15 -8.71 0.19
N GLN A 130 2.62 -7.85 -0.68
CA GLN A 130 3.29 -6.62 -1.08
C GLN A 130 3.26 -5.58 0.04
N LEU A 131 2.18 -5.52 0.83
CA LEU A 131 2.10 -4.69 2.05
C LEU A 131 3.17 -5.07 3.08
N LYS A 132 3.45 -6.37 3.25
CA LYS A 132 4.51 -6.85 4.15
C LYS A 132 5.90 -6.49 3.61
N LYS A 133 6.12 -6.61 2.29
CA LYS A 133 7.40 -6.30 1.64
C LYS A 133 7.71 -4.81 1.65
N SER A 134 6.72 -3.95 1.38
CA SER A 134 6.92 -2.49 1.36
C SER A 134 7.14 -1.90 2.74
N GLY A 135 6.61 -2.54 3.80
CA GLY A 135 6.65 -2.01 5.16
C GLY A 135 5.64 -0.88 5.42
N LEU A 136 4.77 -0.60 4.45
CA LEU A 136 3.75 0.46 4.52
C LEU A 136 2.85 0.34 5.76
N GLY A 137 2.51 -0.89 6.16
CA GLY A 137 1.68 -1.14 7.33
C GLY A 137 2.21 -0.49 8.61
N LYS A 138 3.53 -0.35 8.79
CA LYS A 138 4.10 0.31 9.96
C LYS A 138 3.77 1.80 10.01
N VAL A 139 3.87 2.47 8.86
CA VAL A 139 3.58 3.91 8.72
C VAL A 139 2.09 4.17 8.94
N VAL A 140 1.23 3.31 8.39
CA VAL A 140 -0.22 3.45 8.60
C VAL A 140 -0.62 3.18 10.06
N VAL A 141 0.02 2.24 10.76
CA VAL A 141 -0.16 2.06 12.21
C VAL A 141 0.28 3.31 12.98
N PHE A 142 1.40 3.92 12.61
CA PHE A 142 1.85 5.17 13.22
C PHE A 142 0.82 6.29 13.04
N LEU A 143 0.35 6.55 11.82
CA LEU A 143 -0.68 7.56 11.54
C LEU A 143 -1.99 7.29 12.31
N SER A 144 -2.36 6.02 12.48
CA SER A 144 -3.58 5.64 13.22
C SER A 144 -3.55 6.01 14.71
N ARG A 145 -2.36 6.25 15.26
CA ARG A 145 -2.10 6.58 16.68
C ARG A 145 -1.62 8.02 16.88
N SER A 146 -1.29 8.73 15.81
CA SER A 146 -0.76 10.10 15.87
C SER A 146 -1.85 11.09 16.29
N ASP A 147 -1.53 11.92 17.27
CA ASP A 147 -2.32 13.07 17.69
C ASP A 147 -2.28 14.21 16.66
N GLU A 148 -1.14 14.40 15.98
CA GLU A 148 -0.95 15.34 14.86
C GLU A 148 -1.78 15.02 13.59
N GLU A 149 -2.44 13.86 13.54
CA GLU A 149 -3.30 13.47 12.44
C GLU A 149 -4.75 13.92 12.66
N THR A 150 -5.51 14.10 11.57
CA THR A 150 -6.94 14.42 11.70
C THR A 150 -7.76 13.23 12.17
N THR A 151 -8.91 13.50 12.81
CA THR A 151 -9.85 12.44 13.24
C THR A 151 -10.33 11.59 12.06
N SER A 152 -10.58 12.19 10.90
CA SER A 152 -11.00 11.48 9.68
C SER A 152 -9.89 10.54 9.18
N ASN A 153 -8.67 11.05 9.04
CA ASN A 153 -7.53 10.25 8.57
C ASN A 153 -7.14 9.15 9.56
N ARG A 154 -7.18 9.43 10.88
CA ARG A 154 -6.98 8.39 11.90
C ARG A 154 -7.99 7.25 11.76
N LYS A 155 -9.26 7.58 11.51
CA LYS A 155 -10.31 6.57 11.32
C LYS A 155 -10.00 5.70 10.10
N LEU A 156 -9.68 6.32 8.96
CA LEU A 156 -9.28 5.59 7.74
C LEU A 156 -8.04 4.71 7.97
N ALA A 157 -7.02 5.24 8.63
CA ALA A 157 -5.81 4.48 8.95
C ALA A 157 -6.10 3.28 9.86
N LYS A 158 -6.97 3.43 10.88
CA LYS A 158 -7.40 2.31 11.73
C LYS A 158 -8.14 1.23 10.92
N GLU A 159 -9.07 1.64 10.05
CA GLU A 159 -9.81 0.72 9.19
C GLU A 159 -8.88 -0.07 8.25
N LEU A 160 -7.87 0.59 7.67
CA LEU A 160 -6.85 -0.06 6.85
C LEU A 160 -6.02 -1.06 7.64
N VAL A 161 -5.56 -0.68 8.85
CA VAL A 161 -4.80 -1.58 9.75
C VAL A 161 -5.63 -2.81 10.12
N ASP A 162 -6.89 -2.64 10.46
CA ASP A 162 -7.80 -3.74 10.78
C ASP A 162 -8.00 -4.64 9.55
N LYS A 163 -8.31 -4.07 8.38
CA LYS A 163 -8.49 -4.82 7.13
C LYS A 163 -7.27 -5.68 6.80
N TRP A 164 -6.07 -5.10 6.87
CA TRP A 164 -4.84 -5.81 6.49
C TRP A 164 -4.36 -6.82 7.54
N SER A 165 -4.64 -6.59 8.82
CA SER A 165 -4.19 -7.47 9.90
C SER A 165 -5.14 -8.66 10.16
N ARG A 166 -6.43 -8.53 9.87
CA ARG A 166 -7.44 -9.60 10.10
C ARG A 166 -7.04 -10.97 9.56
N PRO A 167 -6.58 -11.12 8.29
CA PRO A 167 -6.19 -12.42 7.75
C PRO A 167 -4.92 -13.00 8.38
N ILE A 168 -4.10 -12.16 9.03
CA ILE A 168 -2.88 -12.60 9.72
C ILE A 168 -3.24 -13.22 11.08
N PHE A 169 -4.29 -12.71 11.73
CA PHE A 169 -4.67 -13.10 13.09
C PHE A 169 -5.91 -14.01 13.16
N ASN A 170 -6.46 -14.47 12.03
CA ASN A 170 -7.74 -15.19 11.97
C ASN A 170 -8.88 -14.50 12.75
N LYS A 171 -8.87 -13.15 12.80
CA LYS A 171 -9.91 -12.37 13.49
C LYS A 171 -11.12 -12.25 12.58
N SER A 172 -12.10 -13.14 12.78
CA SER A 172 -13.37 -13.17 12.05
C SER A 172 -14.16 -11.88 12.21
N THR A 173 -14.91 -11.50 11.17
CA THR A 173 -15.92 -10.41 11.19
C THR A 173 -17.29 -10.92 11.59
N ARG A 174 -17.48 -12.22 11.84
CA ARG A 174 -18.77 -12.77 12.26
C ARG A 174 -19.07 -12.28 13.68
N PHE A 175 -20.28 -11.79 13.87
CA PHE A 175 -20.78 -11.36 15.17
C PHE A 175 -20.69 -12.49 16.23
N GLU A 176 -20.79 -13.75 15.79
CA GLU A 176 -20.66 -14.95 16.62
C GLU A 176 -19.27 -15.08 17.25
N ASP A 177 -18.20 -14.81 16.49
CA ASP A 177 -16.81 -14.98 16.95
C ASP A 177 -16.33 -13.84 17.86
N MET A 178 -17.00 -12.67 17.82
CA MET A 178 -16.71 -11.58 18.75
C MET A 178 -17.15 -11.91 20.20
N ARG A 179 -18.18 -12.74 20.39
CA ARG A 179 -18.67 -13.10 21.73
C ARG A 179 -17.75 -14.09 22.46
N THR A 180 -17.08 -14.96 21.73
CA THR A 180 -16.22 -16.00 22.31
C THR A 180 -14.97 -15.43 22.96
N TYR A 181 -14.45 -14.30 22.44
CA TYR A 181 -13.22 -13.69 22.94
C TYR A 181 -13.39 -12.99 24.31
N ASP A 182 -14.61 -12.56 24.66
CA ASP A 182 -14.92 -12.02 25.99
C ASP A 182 -15.16 -13.13 27.03
N ASP A 183 -15.62 -14.32 26.61
CA ASP A 183 -15.95 -15.44 27.51
C ASP A 183 -14.69 -16.15 28.06
N GLU A 184 -13.58 -16.17 27.31
CA GLU A 184 -12.29 -16.71 27.77
C GLU A 184 -11.63 -15.90 28.91
N ARG A 185 -12.15 -14.71 29.25
CA ARG A 185 -11.59 -13.85 30.31
C ARG A 185 -12.15 -14.13 31.70
N THR A 186 -12.98 -15.16 31.87
CA THR A 186 -13.61 -15.51 33.16
C THR A 186 -12.94 -16.72 33.80
N PRO A 187 -12.05 -16.56 34.81
CA PRO A 187 -11.38 -17.69 35.44
C PRO A 187 -12.30 -18.35 36.48
N PHE A 188 -12.98 -19.42 36.10
CA PHE A 188 -13.51 -20.39 37.06
C PHE A 188 -12.57 -21.60 37.15
N ARG A 189 -11.77 -21.67 38.23
CA ARG A 189 -11.32 -22.96 38.77
C ARG A 189 -11.59 -23.01 40.27
N ARG A 190 -12.79 -23.48 40.60
CA ARG A 190 -13.08 -24.09 41.90
C ARG A 190 -12.57 -25.53 41.83
N SER A 191 -11.66 -25.87 42.72
CA SER A 191 -10.97 -27.15 42.84
C SER A 191 -11.94 -28.32 43.08
N SER A 192 -11.84 -29.39 42.29
CA SER A 192 -12.47 -30.69 42.57
C SER A 192 -11.42 -31.73 42.95
N LEU A 193 -11.65 -32.35 44.11
CA LEU A 193 -10.79 -33.31 44.80
C LEU A 193 -10.84 -34.70 44.14
N LYS A 194 -9.69 -35.40 44.17
CA LYS A 194 -9.50 -36.82 43.76
C LYS A 194 -9.97 -37.82 44.84
N LYS A 195 -10.42 -39.01 44.39
CA LYS A 195 -10.43 -40.32 45.12
C LYS A 195 -10.47 -41.45 44.03
N GLY A 196 -9.50 -42.36 43.88
CA GLY A 196 -9.25 -43.64 44.62
C GLY A 196 -10.26 -44.73 44.18
N SER A 197 -9.98 -46.00 43.82
CA SER A 197 -8.86 -46.95 43.97
C SER A 197 -9.17 -48.30 43.26
N LYS A 198 -8.13 -49.06 42.79
CA LYS A 198 -7.90 -50.55 42.79
C LYS A 198 -8.97 -51.50 42.17
N SER A 199 -8.76 -52.72 41.63
CA SER A 199 -7.68 -53.75 41.58
C SER A 199 -8.09 -54.89 40.60
N GLY A 200 -7.13 -55.65 40.04
CA GLY A 200 -7.40 -56.98 39.43
C GLY A 200 -6.17 -57.60 38.75
N GLN A 201 -5.62 -58.67 39.32
CA GLN A 201 -4.46 -59.46 38.84
C GLN A 201 -4.88 -60.53 37.80
N LEU A 202 -3.99 -60.88 36.85
CA LEU A 202 -3.64 -62.28 36.50
C LEU A 202 -2.55 -62.39 35.41
N ALA A 203 -1.70 -63.40 35.59
CA ALA A 203 -0.82 -64.11 34.64
C ALA A 203 0.48 -63.45 34.14
N SER A 204 1.59 -63.96 34.69
CA SER A 204 2.98 -63.72 34.29
C SER A 204 3.32 -64.39 32.95
N ARG A 205 3.60 -63.59 31.91
CA ARG A 205 4.41 -63.98 30.74
C ARG A 205 5.55 -62.98 30.62
N ARG A 206 6.78 -63.44 30.82
CA ARG A 206 7.99 -62.62 30.68
C ARG A 206 8.31 -62.45 29.19
N HIS A 207 7.84 -61.36 28.60
CA HIS A 207 8.37 -60.82 27.34
C HIS A 207 9.31 -59.66 27.65
N ALA A 208 10.35 -59.46 26.83
CA ALA A 208 11.29 -58.36 26.98
C ALA A 208 10.56 -57.01 26.97
N SER A 209 10.75 -56.20 28.02
CA SER A 209 10.19 -54.85 28.11
C SER A 209 10.91 -53.93 27.15
N ARG A 210 10.15 -53.37 26.20
CA ARG A 210 10.59 -52.28 25.33
C ARG A 210 10.70 -51.01 26.20
N PRO A 211 11.82 -50.29 26.23
CA PRO A 211 11.94 -49.08 27.03
C PRO A 211 10.90 -48.06 26.57
N GLU A 212 10.16 -47.50 27.52
CA GLU A 212 9.14 -46.49 27.27
C GLU A 212 9.84 -45.18 26.88
N THR A 213 9.33 -44.50 25.85
CA THR A 213 9.89 -43.24 25.39
C THR A 213 9.73 -42.20 26.50
N LEU A 214 10.84 -41.70 27.02
CA LEU A 214 10.85 -40.54 27.92
C LEU A 214 10.03 -39.42 27.27
N ALA A 215 8.89 -39.09 27.86
CA ALA A 215 8.23 -37.83 27.58
C ALA A 215 9.26 -36.74 27.91
N MET A 216 9.54 -35.85 26.95
CA MET A 216 10.44 -34.70 27.11
C MET A 216 9.79 -33.64 28.02
N ASP A 217 9.16 -34.08 29.11
CA ASP A 217 8.52 -33.27 30.11
C ASP A 217 9.60 -32.87 31.12
N PHE A 218 10.52 -32.02 30.67
CA PHE A 218 11.45 -31.38 31.57
C PHE A 218 10.64 -30.49 32.53
N ALA A 219 10.60 -30.85 33.82
CA ALA A 219 9.93 -30.06 34.87
C ALA A 219 10.45 -28.61 34.95
N VAL A 220 11.65 -28.36 34.42
CA VAL A 220 12.25 -27.03 34.28
C VAL A 220 12.59 -26.81 32.82
N ARG A 221 11.93 -25.82 32.21
CA ARG A 221 12.19 -25.42 30.83
C ARG A 221 13.60 -24.83 30.73
N PRO A 222 14.47 -25.31 29.82
CA PRO A 222 15.83 -24.80 29.70
C PRO A 222 15.78 -23.30 29.38
N GLN A 223 16.44 -22.50 30.22
CA GLN A 223 16.53 -21.06 30.02
C GLN A 223 17.55 -20.75 28.93
N SER A 224 17.14 -19.90 27.98
CA SER A 224 18.03 -19.37 26.95
C SER A 224 19.14 -18.56 27.61
N LYS A 225 20.40 -18.85 27.25
CA LYS A 225 21.57 -18.03 27.66
C LYS A 225 21.74 -16.77 26.80
N ILE A 226 20.77 -16.47 25.94
CA ILE A 226 20.83 -15.37 24.98
C ILE A 226 20.05 -14.18 25.55
N ASP A 227 20.74 -13.06 25.71
CA ASP A 227 20.14 -11.80 26.13
C ASP A 227 19.19 -11.26 25.03
N PRO A 228 17.88 -11.07 25.31
CA PRO A 228 16.92 -10.53 24.36
C PRO A 228 17.29 -9.14 23.83
N GLU A 229 18.03 -8.35 24.60
CA GLU A 229 18.41 -6.99 24.25
C GLU A 229 19.60 -6.97 23.29
N GLU A 230 20.55 -7.89 23.46
CA GLU A 230 21.69 -8.06 22.54
C GLU A 230 21.23 -8.52 21.15
N VAL A 231 20.27 -9.45 21.08
CA VAL A 231 19.67 -9.88 19.81
C VAL A 231 18.95 -8.72 19.12
N ARG A 232 18.27 -7.87 19.89
CA ARG A 232 17.60 -6.68 19.38
C ARG A 232 18.62 -5.67 18.85
N ALA A 233 19.70 -5.41 19.59
CA ALA A 233 20.78 -4.52 19.19
C ALA A 233 21.49 -4.98 17.92
N ARG A 234 21.83 -6.27 17.82
CA ARG A 234 22.43 -6.87 16.61
C ARG A 234 21.52 -6.72 15.39
N ARG A 235 20.20 -6.87 15.56
CA ARG A 235 19.22 -6.67 14.49
C ARG A 235 19.15 -5.20 14.05
N VAL A 236 19.14 -4.26 14.98
CA VAL A 236 19.15 -2.81 14.70
C VAL A 236 20.41 -2.41 13.92
N VAL A 237 21.59 -2.89 14.33
CA VAL A 237 22.86 -2.62 13.64
C VAL A 237 22.88 -3.20 12.22
N HIS A 238 22.36 -4.43 12.05
CA HIS A 238 22.25 -5.07 10.74
C HIS A 238 21.27 -4.31 9.81
N ASP A 239 20.12 -3.89 10.34
CA ASP A 239 19.14 -3.08 9.60
C ASP A 239 19.72 -1.71 9.21
N GLN A 240 20.48 -1.07 10.10
CA GLN A 240 21.16 0.21 9.81
C GLN A 240 22.23 0.06 8.72
N ARG A 241 23.00 -1.04 8.72
CA ARG A 241 23.99 -1.34 7.66
C ARG A 241 23.34 -1.55 6.31
N ARG A 242 22.22 -2.31 6.27
CA ARG A 242 21.44 -2.51 5.04
C ARG A 242 20.87 -1.19 4.50
N LEU A 243 20.39 -0.31 5.38
CA LEU A 243 19.91 1.01 4.98
C LEU A 243 21.04 1.83 4.32
N LYS A 244 22.24 1.86 4.93
CA LYS A 244 23.40 2.56 4.34
C LYS A 244 23.80 1.97 2.99
N GLU A 245 23.85 0.64 2.85
CA GLU A 245 24.17 -0.01 1.58
C GLU A 245 23.12 0.25 0.50
N ASN A 246 21.84 0.27 0.87
CA ASN A 246 20.74 0.57 -0.04
C ASN A 246 20.80 2.03 -0.49
N VAL A 247 21.09 2.98 0.40
CA VAL A 247 21.30 4.39 0.06
C VAL A 247 22.45 4.55 -0.93
N VAL A 248 23.57 3.84 -0.74
CA VAL A 248 24.72 3.91 -1.66
C VAL A 248 24.39 3.31 -3.04
N LYS A 249 23.70 2.16 -3.08
CA LYS A 249 23.24 1.55 -4.34
C LYS A 249 22.26 2.47 -5.06
N TRP A 250 21.40 3.11 -4.30
CA TRP A 250 20.39 4.04 -4.77
C TRP A 250 21.04 5.31 -5.35
N TRP A 251 22.05 5.90 -4.69
CA TRP A 251 22.86 7.01 -5.23
C TRP A 251 23.58 6.68 -6.55
N LYS A 252 24.09 5.45 -6.67
CA LYS A 252 24.71 4.98 -7.93
C LYS A 252 23.67 4.87 -9.05
N LYS A 253 22.46 4.38 -8.74
CA LYS A 253 21.33 4.32 -9.67
C LYS A 253 20.87 5.73 -10.07
N PHE A 254 20.75 6.64 -9.11
CA PHE A 254 20.37 8.04 -9.29
C PHE A 254 21.36 8.82 -10.17
N SER A 255 22.67 8.70 -9.91
CA SER A 255 23.71 9.32 -10.73
C SER A 255 23.69 8.83 -12.18
N ARG A 256 23.35 7.56 -12.40
CA ARG A 256 23.20 6.97 -13.73
C ARG A 256 21.92 7.45 -14.41
N MET A 257 20.81 7.55 -13.68
CA MET A 257 19.52 8.06 -14.18
C MET A 257 19.60 9.54 -14.60
N ARG A 258 20.19 10.40 -13.74
CA ARG A 258 20.42 11.82 -14.05
C ARG A 258 21.25 12.01 -15.31
N ARG A 259 22.26 11.16 -15.53
CA ARG A 259 23.06 11.18 -16.77
C ARG A 259 22.25 10.79 -18.00
N ILE A 260 21.33 9.83 -17.89
CA ILE A 260 20.48 9.41 -19.02
C ILE A 260 19.48 10.52 -19.37
N ILE A 261 18.80 11.07 -18.37
CA ILE A 261 17.81 12.15 -18.57
C ILE A 261 18.49 13.42 -19.12
N SER A 262 19.66 13.79 -18.57
CA SER A 262 20.43 14.94 -19.08
C SER A 262 20.88 14.75 -20.52
N LYS A 263 21.30 13.53 -20.91
CA LYS A 263 21.67 13.21 -22.29
C LYS A 263 20.46 13.26 -23.23
N GLN A 264 19.31 12.77 -22.80
CA GLN A 264 18.08 12.79 -23.60
C GLN A 264 17.61 14.21 -23.87
N ILE A 265 17.67 15.09 -22.85
CA ILE A 265 17.34 16.51 -23.00
C ILE A 265 18.34 17.21 -23.95
N LEU A 266 19.64 16.93 -23.83
CA LEU A 266 20.65 17.53 -24.71
C LEU A 266 20.45 17.13 -26.19
N ILE A 267 20.08 15.87 -26.45
CA ILE A 267 19.79 15.38 -27.81
C ILE A 267 18.53 16.05 -28.37
N SER A 268 17.49 16.24 -27.55
CA SER A 268 16.26 16.91 -27.97
C SER A 268 16.44 18.40 -28.25
N VAL A 269 17.41 19.07 -27.61
CA VAL A 269 17.75 20.48 -27.88
C VAL A 269 18.60 20.64 -29.13
N GLN A 270 19.41 19.63 -29.50
CA GLN A 270 20.27 19.68 -30.69
C GLN A 270 19.55 19.36 -32.01
N LEU A 271 18.32 18.82 -31.93
CA LEU A 271 17.50 18.39 -33.07
C LEU A 271 16.31 19.35 -33.36
N ALA A 272 16.22 20.47 -32.65
CA ALA A 272 15.24 21.53 -32.84
C ALA A 272 15.92 22.79 -33.38
#